data_AF-A0A383B9S4-F1
#
_entry.id   AF-A0A383B9S4-F1
#
_cell.length_a   1.000
_cell.length_b   1.000
_cell.length_c   1.000
_cell.angle_alpha   90.00
_cell.angle_beta   90.00
_cell.angle_gamma   90.00
#
_symmetry.space_group_name_H-M   'P 1'
#
loop_
_entity.id
_entity.type
_entity.pdbx_description
1 polymer ?
#
loop_
_entity_poly.entity_id
_entity_poly.type
_entity_poly.pdbx_seq_one_letter_code
_entity_poly.pdbx_strand_id
1 'polypeptide(L)'
;MKRSKKINRSMGLSQDNILRKLFRIINYSLELLLVRLYNKSFLGSNDIAAQFHSLYYSSPERTWNNTRWMGRRTMRCPLDLWVYQEILHDIKPDIVIETGTNEGGGTHFLASIMDVIGKGKVIGVDIEELDNRADHERISYLKGSSISSDIVKSISEMIDVGQVV
;
A
#
# COMPACT_ATOMS: atom_id res chain seq x y z
N MET A 1 6.71 -31.52 32.91
CA MET A 1 7.25 -30.15 32.80
C MET A 1 6.62 -29.42 31.63
N LYS A 2 5.55 -28.64 31.85
CA LYS A 2 4.94 -27.75 30.85
C LYS A 2 5.36 -26.31 31.18
N ARG A 3 6.24 -25.71 30.37
CA ARG A 3 6.59 -24.29 30.48
C ARG A 3 5.53 -23.47 29.74
N SER A 4 4.58 -22.92 30.49
CA SER A 4 3.68 -21.87 30.02
C SER A 4 4.51 -20.59 29.76
N LYS A 5 4.68 -20.21 28.48
CA LYS A 5 5.14 -18.87 28.12
C LYS A 5 3.95 -17.93 28.29
N LYS A 6 3.95 -17.13 29.37
CA LYS A 6 3.08 -15.94 29.49
C LYS A 6 3.42 -15.00 28.34
N ILE A 7 2.50 -14.84 27.39
CA ILE A 7 2.54 -13.79 26.37
C ILE A 7 2.01 -12.53 27.05
N ASN A 8 2.91 -11.64 27.48
CA ASN A 8 2.53 -10.30 27.90
C ASN A 8 2.18 -9.48 26.64
N ARG A 9 0.89 -9.42 26.29
CA ARG A 9 0.36 -8.42 25.37
C ARG A 9 0.19 -7.10 26.11
N SER A 10 1.25 -6.30 26.19
CA SER A 10 1.06 -4.86 26.42
C SER A 10 0.63 -4.23 25.10
N MET A 11 -0.66 -3.90 24.97
CA MET A 11 -1.13 -2.97 23.94
C MET A 11 -0.41 -1.63 24.17
N GLY A 12 0.62 -1.36 23.36
CA GLY A 12 1.35 -0.09 23.35
C GLY A 12 0.49 1.05 22.80
N LEU A 13 -0.52 1.46 23.58
CA LEU A 13 -1.35 2.62 23.28
C LEU A 13 -0.83 3.83 24.05
N SER A 14 0.11 4.58 23.44
CA SER A 14 0.35 5.98 23.84
C SER A 14 -0.90 6.82 23.55
N GLN A 15 -1.20 7.84 24.37
CA GLN A 15 -2.27 8.82 24.08
C GLN A 15 -2.07 9.49 22.71
N ASP A 16 -0.82 9.69 22.29
CA ASP A 16 -0.47 10.21 20.96
C ASP A 16 -0.98 9.30 19.84
N ASN A 17 -0.98 7.98 20.06
CA ASN A 17 -1.50 7.01 19.10
C ASN A 17 -3.03 7.08 19.02
N ILE A 18 -3.72 7.45 20.10
CA ILE A 18 -5.19 7.55 20.11
C ILE A 18 -5.65 8.82 19.38
N LEU A 19 -5.05 9.97 19.69
CA LEU A 19 -5.33 11.25 19.02
C LEU A 19 -5.04 11.17 17.52
N ARG A 20 -3.90 10.59 17.12
CA ARG A 20 -3.57 10.38 15.70
C ARG A 20 -4.58 9.47 15.00
N LYS A 21 -5.01 8.39 15.65
CA LYS A 21 -6.04 7.48 15.10
C LYS A 21 -7.39 8.19 14.92
N LEU A 22 -7.83 8.95 15.91
CA LEU A 22 -9.06 9.75 15.86
C LEU A 22 -8.99 10.78 14.72
N PHE A 23 -7.90 11.53 14.63
CA PHE A 23 -7.70 12.52 13.57
C PHE A 23 -7.72 11.87 12.19
N ARG A 24 -7.11 10.69 12.03
CA ARG A 24 -7.14 9.91 10.79
C ARG A 24 -8.56 9.45 10.42
N ILE A 25 -9.34 8.97 11.39
CA ILE A 25 -10.74 8.56 11.17
C ILE A 25 -11.58 9.76 10.74
N ILE A 26 -11.42 10.90 11.39
CA ILE A 26 -12.14 12.14 11.07
C ILE A 26 -11.78 12.60 9.66
N ASN A 27 -10.49 12.72 9.34
CA ASN A 27 -10.05 13.15 8.02
C ASN A 27 -10.52 12.21 6.92
N TYR A 28 -10.40 10.89 7.11
CA TYR A 28 -10.90 9.91 6.15
C TYR A 28 -12.41 10.03 5.95
N SER A 29 -13.18 10.24 7.02
CA SER A 29 -14.63 10.43 6.93
C SER A 29 -15.01 11.72 6.22
N LEU A 30 -14.26 12.80 6.47
CA LEU A 30 -14.43 14.09 5.79
C LEU A 30 -14.08 13.99 4.30
N GLU A 31 -12.98 13.35 3.94
CA GLU A 31 -12.60 13.08 2.56
C GLU A 31 -13.67 12.26 1.84
N LEU A 32 -14.17 11.19 2.46
CA LEU A 32 -15.26 10.40 1.87
C LEU A 32 -16.54 11.22 1.69
N LEU A 33 -16.88 12.09 2.64
CA LEU A 33 -18.03 12.97 2.52
C LEU A 33 -17.83 13.97 1.36
N LEU A 34 -16.65 14.59 1.27
CA LEU A 34 -16.31 15.53 0.20
C LEU A 34 -16.34 14.86 -1.17
N VAL A 35 -15.75 13.67 -1.31
CA VAL A 35 -15.79 12.87 -2.54
C VAL A 35 -17.23 12.55 -2.91
N ARG A 36 -18.08 12.13 -1.96
CA ARG A 36 -19.49 11.86 -2.23
C ARG A 36 -20.28 13.11 -2.64
N LEU A 37 -20.01 14.26 -2.02
CA LEU A 37 -20.65 15.53 -2.37
C LEU A 37 -20.20 16.04 -3.75
N TYR A 38 -18.90 16.00 -4.04
CA TYR A 38 -18.32 16.32 -5.34
C TYR A 38 -18.85 15.40 -6.43
N ASN A 39 -18.95 14.10 -6.15
CA ASN A 39 -19.48 13.14 -7.11
C ASN A 39 -20.96 13.33 -7.39
N LYS A 40 -21.74 13.82 -6.41
CA LYS A 40 -23.16 14.11 -6.59
C LYS A 40 -23.41 15.23 -7.62
N SER A 41 -22.51 16.21 -7.74
CA SER A 41 -22.61 17.22 -8.80
C SER A 41 -22.18 16.69 -10.17
N PHE A 42 -21.39 15.60 -10.22
CA PHE A 42 -20.89 14.99 -11.46
C PHE A 42 -21.84 13.96 -12.09
N LEU A 43 -22.81 13.44 -11.34
CA LEU A 43 -23.81 12.47 -11.82
C LEU A 43 -24.73 13.00 -12.95
N GLY A 44 -24.71 14.31 -13.22
CA GLY A 44 -25.40 14.91 -14.35
C GLY A 44 -24.58 14.99 -15.66
N SER A 45 -23.33 14.51 -15.66
CA SER A 45 -22.50 14.50 -16.87
C SER A 45 -22.87 13.34 -17.80
N ASN A 46 -22.82 13.55 -19.11
CA ASN A 46 -23.00 12.45 -20.09
C ASN A 46 -21.74 11.57 -20.27
N ASP A 47 -20.69 11.83 -19.48
CA ASP A 47 -19.44 11.08 -19.51
C ASP A 47 -19.53 9.83 -18.62
N ILE A 48 -19.77 8.69 -19.26
CA ILE A 48 -19.92 7.39 -18.57
C ILE A 48 -18.62 6.98 -17.85
N ALA A 49 -17.45 7.30 -18.41
CA ALA A 49 -16.18 6.95 -17.78
C ALA A 49 -16.00 7.73 -16.48
N ALA A 50 -16.32 9.03 -16.49
CA ALA A 50 -16.25 9.86 -15.30
C ALA A 50 -17.30 9.45 -14.24
N GLN A 51 -18.51 9.10 -14.66
CA GLN A 51 -19.54 8.54 -13.76
C GLN A 51 -19.06 7.24 -13.10
N PHE A 52 -18.46 6.32 -13.86
CA PHE A 52 -17.92 5.08 -13.32
C PHE A 52 -16.82 5.34 -12.28
N HIS A 53 -15.85 6.21 -12.58
CA HIS A 53 -14.78 6.57 -11.64
C HIS A 53 -15.36 7.14 -10.34
N SER A 54 -16.33 8.06 -10.47
CA SER A 54 -17.06 8.64 -9.34
C SER A 54 -17.74 7.57 -8.46
N LEU A 55 -18.46 6.63 -9.07
CA LEU A 55 -19.11 5.53 -8.35
C LEU A 55 -18.08 4.60 -7.70
N TYR A 56 -16.98 4.32 -8.39
CA TYR A 56 -15.93 3.43 -7.93
C TYR A 56 -15.25 3.97 -6.66
N TYR A 57 -14.83 5.24 -6.66
CA TYR A 57 -14.13 5.84 -5.51
C TYR A 57 -15.06 6.24 -4.36
N SER A 58 -16.35 6.47 -4.61
CA SER A 58 -17.32 6.83 -3.56
C SER A 58 -17.82 5.65 -2.70
N SER A 59 -17.50 4.42 -3.11
CA SER A 59 -17.93 3.16 -2.47
C SER A 59 -16.75 2.27 -2.03
N PRO A 60 -15.77 2.81 -1.27
CA PRO A 60 -14.49 2.14 -1.02
C PRO A 60 -14.62 0.75 -0.40
N GLU A 61 -15.61 0.53 0.48
CA GLU A 61 -15.84 -0.75 1.16
C GLU A 61 -16.24 -1.88 0.19
N ARG A 62 -16.67 -1.53 -1.02
CA ARG A 62 -17.05 -2.49 -2.08
C ARG A 62 -16.07 -2.50 -3.25
N THR A 63 -15.10 -1.58 -3.30
CA THR A 63 -14.22 -1.36 -4.45
C THR A 63 -12.75 -1.41 -4.05
N TRP A 64 -12.02 -0.31 -4.18
CA TRP A 64 -10.56 -0.26 -4.03
C TRP A 64 -10.10 -0.66 -2.62
N ASN A 65 -10.82 -0.29 -1.56
CA ASN A 65 -10.46 -0.63 -0.18
C ASN A 65 -10.80 -2.10 0.18
N ASN A 66 -11.56 -2.80 -0.66
CA ASN A 66 -11.82 -4.24 -0.53
C ASN A 66 -11.02 -5.09 -1.52
N THR A 67 -10.10 -4.50 -2.27
CA THR A 67 -9.22 -5.24 -3.18
C THR A 67 -8.08 -5.90 -2.39
N ARG A 68 -7.86 -7.19 -2.64
CA ARG A 68 -6.90 -8.02 -1.89
C ARG A 68 -6.00 -8.85 -2.81
N TRP A 69 -4.77 -9.06 -2.37
CA TRP A 69 -3.84 -10.04 -2.93
C TRP A 69 -3.44 -11.06 -1.86
N MET A 70 -3.69 -12.34 -2.12
CA MET A 70 -3.41 -13.45 -1.18
C MET A 70 -3.89 -13.17 0.27
N GLY A 71 -5.08 -12.58 0.38
CA GLY A 71 -5.69 -12.26 1.67
C GLY A 71 -5.28 -10.93 2.31
N ARG A 72 -4.33 -10.16 1.75
CA ARG A 72 -3.93 -8.82 2.26
C ARG A 72 -4.49 -7.70 1.41
N ARG A 73 -4.92 -6.60 2.01
CA ARG A 73 -5.47 -5.47 1.24
C ARG A 73 -4.38 -4.77 0.44
N THR A 74 -4.70 -4.48 -0.82
CA THR A 74 -3.84 -3.70 -1.71
C THR A 74 -4.18 -2.21 -1.65
N MET A 75 -5.45 -1.88 -1.37
CA MET A 75 -5.99 -0.51 -1.44
C MET A 75 -5.78 0.15 -2.82
N ARG A 76 -5.77 -0.66 -3.88
CA ARG A 76 -5.58 -0.24 -5.28
C ARG A 76 -6.76 -0.68 -6.12
N CYS A 77 -6.97 -0.03 -7.27
CA CYS A 77 -7.91 -0.53 -8.25
C CYS A 77 -7.37 -1.84 -8.87
N PRO A 78 -8.17 -2.91 -9.04
CA PRO A 78 -7.73 -4.14 -9.69
C PRO A 78 -7.21 -3.91 -11.12
N LEU A 79 -7.74 -2.93 -11.84
CA LEU A 79 -7.26 -2.59 -13.18
C LEU A 79 -5.85 -2.00 -13.15
N ASP A 80 -5.50 -1.21 -12.14
CA ASP A 80 -4.14 -0.70 -11.95
C ASP A 80 -3.16 -1.84 -11.72
N LEU A 81 -3.57 -2.87 -10.95
CA LEU A 81 -2.74 -4.06 -10.72
C LEU A 81 -2.47 -4.81 -12.03
N TRP A 82 -3.46 -4.88 -12.93
CA TRP A 82 -3.27 -5.47 -14.26
C TRP A 82 -2.31 -4.67 -15.13
N VAL A 83 -2.36 -3.34 -15.06
CA VAL A 83 -1.41 -2.47 -15.76
C VAL A 83 0.00 -2.61 -15.17
N TYR A 84 0.12 -2.67 -13.84
CA TYR A 84 1.42 -2.86 -13.19
C TYR A 84 2.09 -4.16 -13.59
N GLN A 85 1.36 -5.27 -13.72
CA GLN A 85 2.01 -6.51 -14.15
C GLN A 85 2.52 -6.44 -15.59
N GLU A 86 1.83 -5.76 -16.52
CA GLU A 86 2.37 -5.53 -17.88
C GLU A 86 3.63 -4.66 -17.83
N ILE A 87 3.61 -3.56 -17.06
CA ILE A 87 4.77 -2.67 -16.90
C ILE A 87 5.96 -3.45 -16.34
N LEU A 88 5.76 -4.27 -15.31
CA LEU A 88 6.81 -5.09 -14.73
C LEU A 88 7.30 -6.15 -15.70
N HIS A 89 6.40 -6.81 -16.44
CA HIS A 89 6.76 -7.80 -17.45
C HIS A 89 7.63 -7.18 -18.55
N ASP A 90 7.30 -5.98 -19.01
CA ASP A 90 8.00 -5.33 -20.11
C ASP A 90 9.36 -4.79 -19.66
N ILE A 91 9.38 -4.02 -18.57
CA ILE A 91 10.60 -3.39 -18.04
C ILE A 91 11.54 -4.41 -17.42
N LYS A 92 11.01 -5.42 -16.73
CA LYS A 92 11.75 -6.40 -15.92
C LYS A 92 12.75 -5.68 -15.00
N PRO A 93 12.29 -4.81 -14.09
CA PRO A 93 13.18 -4.01 -13.26
C PRO A 93 13.99 -4.87 -12.30
N ASP A 94 15.16 -4.40 -11.87
CA ASP A 94 15.89 -5.05 -10.78
C ASP A 94 15.35 -4.64 -9.40
N ILE A 95 14.78 -3.43 -9.29
CA ILE A 95 14.22 -2.89 -8.05
C ILE A 95 12.91 -2.17 -8.34
N VAL A 96 11.90 -2.41 -7.50
CA VAL A 96 10.66 -1.63 -7.44
C VAL A 96 10.57 -0.97 -6.07
N ILE A 97 10.36 0.34 -6.02
CA ILE A 97 10.17 1.09 -4.78
C ILE A 97 8.69 1.45 -4.66
N GLU A 98 8.03 1.00 -3.60
CA GLU A 98 6.66 1.38 -3.26
C GLU A 98 6.67 2.36 -2.09
N THR A 99 6.11 3.55 -2.29
CA THR A 99 5.94 4.53 -1.22
C THR A 99 4.47 4.56 -0.77
N GLY A 100 4.22 4.25 0.50
CA GLY A 100 2.89 3.95 1.04
C GLY A 100 2.56 2.45 0.93
N THR A 101 3.06 1.68 1.88
CA THR A 101 2.92 0.22 1.94
C THR A 101 1.61 -0.23 2.59
N ASN A 102 1.17 0.48 3.63
CA ASN A 102 0.04 0.11 4.49
C ASN A 102 0.12 -1.38 4.92
N GLU A 103 -0.90 -2.21 4.64
CA GLU A 103 -0.95 -3.64 4.98
C GLU A 103 -0.03 -4.51 4.11
N GLY A 104 0.63 -3.93 3.10
CA GLY A 104 1.62 -4.61 2.26
C GLY A 104 1.02 -5.53 1.18
N GLY A 105 -0.29 -5.50 0.92
CA GLY A 105 -0.88 -6.28 -0.18
C GLY A 105 -0.42 -5.82 -1.56
N GLY A 106 -0.21 -4.50 -1.75
CA GLY A 106 0.37 -3.94 -2.97
C GLY A 106 1.82 -4.39 -3.17
N THR A 107 2.66 -4.27 -2.15
CA THR A 107 4.03 -4.80 -2.15
C THR A 107 4.09 -6.29 -2.47
N HIS A 108 3.18 -7.07 -1.87
CA HIS A 108 3.12 -8.51 -2.08
C HIS A 108 2.74 -8.85 -3.52
N PHE A 109 1.76 -8.14 -4.09
CA PHE A 109 1.40 -8.29 -5.50
C PHE A 109 2.61 -8.04 -6.40
N LEU A 110 3.31 -6.93 -6.21
CA LEU A 110 4.51 -6.60 -7.00
C LEU A 110 5.55 -7.72 -6.87
N ALA A 111 5.84 -8.18 -5.66
CA ALA A 111 6.81 -9.26 -5.43
C ALA A 111 6.41 -10.58 -6.10
N SER A 112 5.12 -10.95 -6.07
CA SER A 112 4.63 -12.15 -6.77
C SER A 112 4.79 -12.06 -8.28
N ILE A 113 4.63 -10.88 -8.89
CA ILE A 113 4.91 -10.71 -10.32
C ILE A 113 6.41 -10.81 -10.60
N MET A 114 7.25 -10.28 -9.71
CA MET A 114 8.71 -10.39 -9.82
C MET A 114 9.18 -11.86 -9.70
N ASP A 115 8.49 -12.72 -8.95
CA ASP A 115 8.74 -14.18 -8.96
C ASP A 115 8.48 -14.79 -10.34
N VAL A 116 7.36 -14.43 -10.97
CA VAL A 116 7.01 -14.92 -12.31
C VAL A 116 8.05 -14.48 -13.34
N ILE A 117 8.54 -13.24 -13.23
CA ILE A 117 9.63 -12.71 -14.06
C ILE A 117 10.96 -13.41 -13.76
N GLY A 118 11.15 -13.89 -12.53
CA GLY A 118 12.33 -14.61 -12.08
C GLY A 118 13.46 -13.71 -11.56
N LYS A 119 13.28 -12.38 -11.52
CA LYS A 119 14.31 -11.46 -11.01
C LYS A 119 13.73 -10.24 -10.28
N GLY A 120 14.63 -9.51 -9.64
CA GLY A 120 14.38 -8.23 -8.97
C GLY A 120 13.77 -8.33 -7.58
N LYS A 121 13.68 -7.17 -6.91
CA LYS A 121 13.22 -7.02 -5.51
C LYS A 121 12.25 -5.85 -5.38
N VAL A 122 11.52 -5.81 -4.27
CA VAL A 122 10.56 -4.74 -3.93
C VAL A 122 10.93 -4.13 -2.58
N ILE A 123 11.05 -2.80 -2.53
CA ILE A 123 11.30 -2.04 -1.30
C ILE A 123 10.02 -1.28 -0.95
N GLY A 124 9.36 -1.67 0.13
CA GLY A 124 8.18 -0.98 0.65
C GLY A 124 8.57 0.06 1.70
N VAL A 125 8.13 1.31 1.51
CA VAL A 125 8.44 2.43 2.39
C VAL A 125 7.15 2.97 2.99
N ASP A 126 7.11 3.15 4.31
CA ASP A 126 5.93 3.71 4.97
C ASP A 126 6.29 4.39 6.30
N ILE A 127 5.54 5.44 6.67
CA ILE A 127 5.70 6.13 7.95
C ILE A 127 5.25 5.28 9.14
N GLU A 128 4.34 4.34 8.90
CA GLU A 128 3.87 3.37 9.88
C GLU A 128 4.47 1.98 9.59
N GLU A 129 4.62 1.20 10.65
CA GLU A 129 5.00 -0.21 10.57
C GLU A 129 3.84 -1.04 11.10
N LEU A 130 3.40 -2.02 10.32
CA LEU A 130 2.29 -2.91 10.67
C LEU A 130 2.80 -4.34 10.78
N ASP A 131 2.48 -5.01 11.88
CA ASP A 131 2.98 -6.36 12.22
C ASP A 131 2.56 -7.46 11.23
N ASN A 132 1.59 -7.17 10.35
CA ASN A 132 0.97 -8.14 9.45
C ASN A 132 1.20 -7.81 7.97
N ARG A 133 2.33 -7.20 7.62
CA ARG A 133 2.74 -7.10 6.21
C ARG A 133 3.08 -8.48 5.63
N ALA A 134 3.12 -8.58 4.31
CA ALA A 134 3.52 -9.82 3.66
C ALA A 134 5.00 -10.08 3.91
N ASP A 135 5.31 -11.28 4.37
CA ASP A 135 6.69 -11.75 4.43
C ASP A 135 7.00 -12.48 3.13
N HIS A 136 8.04 -12.04 2.44
CA HIS A 136 8.42 -12.53 1.12
C HIS A 136 9.90 -12.27 0.86
N GLU A 137 10.61 -13.24 0.26
CA GLU A 137 12.08 -13.16 0.08
C GLU A 137 12.53 -11.96 -0.77
N ARG A 138 11.68 -11.51 -1.69
CA ARG A 138 11.94 -10.34 -2.55
C ARG A 138 11.61 -9.00 -1.90
N ILE A 139 11.01 -8.99 -0.71
CA ILE A 139 10.52 -7.75 -0.09
C ILE A 139 11.48 -7.29 1.01
N SER A 140 11.73 -5.99 1.04
CA SER A 140 12.34 -5.31 2.19
C SER A 140 11.49 -4.12 2.58
N TYR A 141 11.27 -3.92 3.88
CA TYR A 141 10.47 -2.80 4.39
C TYR A 141 11.36 -1.77 5.10
N LEU A 142 11.11 -0.50 4.80
CA LEU A 142 11.73 0.63 5.48
C LEU A 142 10.64 1.48 6.15
N LYS A 143 10.85 1.77 7.43
CA LYS A 143 9.96 2.62 8.21
C LYS A 143 10.47 4.05 8.22
N GLY A 144 9.72 4.96 7.62
CA GLY A 144 10.01 6.39 7.62
C GLY A 144 9.27 7.13 6.51
N SER A 145 9.46 8.44 6.48
CA SER A 145 8.92 9.27 5.39
C SER A 145 9.67 8.96 4.10
N SER A 146 8.97 8.68 3.01
CA SER A 146 9.58 8.44 1.70
C SER A 146 10.34 9.64 1.12
N ILE A 147 10.15 10.82 1.71
CA ILE A 147 10.83 12.05 1.34
C ILE A 147 11.93 12.46 2.33
N SER A 148 12.21 11.67 3.38
CA SER A 148 13.32 11.98 4.28
C SER A 148 14.66 11.60 3.65
N SER A 149 15.69 12.42 3.93
CA SER A 149 17.07 12.14 3.50
C SER A 149 17.56 10.76 3.94
N ASP A 150 17.18 10.35 5.15
CA ASP A 150 17.64 9.09 5.73
C ASP A 150 17.06 7.88 4.99
N ILE A 151 15.79 7.94 4.60
CA ILE A 151 15.13 6.87 3.83
C ILE A 151 15.69 6.83 2.41
N VAL A 152 15.84 7.99 1.75
CA VAL A 152 16.44 8.07 0.42
C VAL A 152 17.86 7.49 0.44
N LYS A 153 18.66 7.83 1.45
CA LYS A 153 20.01 7.29 1.65
C LYS A 153 19.97 5.77 1.86
N SER A 154 19.09 5.27 2.73
CA SER A 154 18.95 3.84 3.00
C SER A 154 18.59 3.06 1.74
N ILE A 155 17.65 3.57 0.94
CA ILE A 155 17.29 2.98 -0.36
C ILE A 155 18.50 3.00 -1.31
N SER A 156 19.20 4.13 -1.40
CA SER A 156 20.38 4.23 -2.27
C SER A 156 21.48 3.24 -1.90
N GLU A 157 21.65 2.92 -0.61
CA GLU A 157 22.63 1.93 -0.13
C GLU A 157 22.22 0.48 -0.42
N MET A 158 20.93 0.23 -0.68
CA MET A 158 20.39 -1.09 -1.03
C MET A 158 20.43 -1.39 -2.52
N ILE A 159 20.73 -0.40 -3.37
CA ILE A 159 20.71 -0.51 -4.83
C ILE A 159 22.15 -0.52 -5.35
N ASP A 160 22.51 -1.56 -6.11
CA ASP A 160 23.81 -1.62 -6.77
C ASP A 160 23.85 -0.68 -7.99
N VAL A 161 25.02 -0.10 -8.29
CA VAL A 161 25.20 0.85 -9.41
C VAL A 161 24.76 0.27 -10.78
N GLY A 162 24.76 -1.07 -10.92
CA GLY A 162 24.30 -1.77 -12.13
C GLY A 162 22.82 -2.17 -12.16
N GLN A 163 22.02 -1.85 -11.13
CA GLN A 163 20.60 -2.21 -11.02
C GLN A 163 19.64 -1.10 -11.47
N VAL A 164 20.15 -0.06 -12.14
CA VAL A 164 19.33 0.99 -12.74
C VAL A 164 19.00 0.56 -14.17
N VAL A 165 17.85 -0.09 -14.32
CA VAL A 165 17.22 -0.44 -15.62
C VAL A 165 16.07 0.50 -15.89
#